data_AF-A0A074Z3S5-F1
#
_entry.id   AF-A0A074Z3S5-F1
#
_cell.length_a   1.000
_cell.length_b   1.000
_cell.length_c   1.000
_cell.angle_alpha   90.00
_cell.angle_beta   90.00
_cell.angle_gamma   90.00
#
_symmetry.space_group_name_H-M   'P 1'
#
loop_
_entity.id
_entity.type
_entity.pdbx_description
1 polymer ?
#
loop_
_entity_poly.entity_id
_entity_poly.type
_entity_poly.pdbx_seq_one_letter_code
_entity_poly.pdbx_strand_id
1 'polypeptide(L)' 'MHFQDVQVSSDRTVGSLDLGGASTQIAFVPSPVPTTLEKTADMFPLKLFGGQYDVYSHSFLCYGKNEAERRVMGAAI' A
#
# COMPACT_ATOMS: atom_id res chain seq x y z
N MET A 1 -16.17 -9.52 27.88
CA MET A 1 -16.33 -8.18 27.28
C MET A 1 -15.93 -8.29 25.81
N HIS A 2 -16.85 -8.03 24.88
CA HIS A 2 -16.55 -7.97 23.45
C HIS A 2 -15.99 -6.57 23.19
N PHE A 3 -14.68 -6.44 22.95
CA PHE A 3 -14.14 -5.20 22.41
C PHE A 3 -14.55 -5.16 20.93
N GLN A 4 -15.48 -4.27 20.58
CA GLN A 4 -15.74 -3.98 19.17
C GLN A 4 -14.49 -3.30 18.63
N ASP A 5 -13.88 -3.91 17.61
CA ASP A 5 -12.72 -3.32 16.97
C ASP A 5 -13.12 -2.00 16.33
N VAL A 6 -12.39 -0.93 16.65
CA VAL A 6 -12.66 0.40 16.11
C VAL A 6 -11.99 0.51 14.75
N GLN A 7 -12.77 0.78 13.70
CA GLN A 7 -12.23 1.10 12.38
C GLN A 7 -11.42 2.39 12.46
N VAL A 8 -10.14 2.31 12.08
CA VAL A 8 -9.21 3.44 12.19
C VAL A 8 -9.28 4.27 10.91
N SER A 9 -9.49 5.57 11.09
CA SER A 9 -9.57 6.54 10.01
C SER A 9 -8.18 6.92 9.47
N SER A 10 -8.13 7.29 8.18
CA SER A 10 -6.87 7.57 7.48
C SER A 10 -6.09 8.74 8.08
N ASP A 11 -6.76 9.73 8.66
CA ASP A 11 -6.17 10.90 9.34
C ASP A 11 -5.38 10.53 10.62
N ARG A 12 -5.55 9.30 11.13
CA ARG A 12 -4.81 8.76 12.28
C ARG A 12 -3.55 7.99 11.88
N THR A 13 -3.29 7.87 10.58
CA THR A 13 -2.17 7.11 10.02
C THR A 13 -1.41 7.95 9.00
N VAL A 14 -0.18 7.55 8.70
CA VAL A 14 0.61 8.14 7.63
C VAL A 14 0.87 7.05 6.60
N GLY A 15 0.61 7.35 5.33
CA GLY A 15 0.97 6.45 4.24
C GLY A 15 2.49 6.37 4.06
N SER A 16 2.98 5.24 3.55
CA SER A 16 4.38 5.05 3.21
C SER A 16 4.58 4.99 1.70
N LEU A 17 5.69 5.58 1.27
CA LEU A 17 6.25 5.43 -0.07
C LEU A 17 7.67 4.92 0.09
N ASP A 18 7.96 3.75 -0.48
CA ASP A 18 9.28 3.12 -0.43
C ASP A 18 9.82 2.96 -1.85
N LEU A 19 11.04 3.44 -2.09
CA LEU A 19 11.72 3.35 -3.38
C LEU A 19 13.03 2.59 -3.21
N GLY A 20 12.99 1.31 -3.57
CA GLY A 20 14.17 0.47 -3.64
C GLY A 20 14.85 0.50 -5.00
N GLY A 21 15.89 -0.32 -5.14
CA GLY A 21 16.57 -0.52 -6.43
C GLY A 21 15.73 -1.29 -7.43
N ALA A 22 15.00 -2.32 -6.99
CA ALA A 22 14.25 -3.23 -7.85
C ALA A 22 12.74 -2.98 -7.88
N SER A 23 12.14 -2.57 -6.77
CA SER A 23 10.71 -2.28 -6.65
C SER A 23 10.46 -0.91 -6.02
N THR A 24 9.21 -0.47 -6.12
CA THR A 24 8.68 0.62 -5.30
C THR A 24 7.33 0.20 -4.71
N GLN A 25 7.03 0.66 -3.51
CA GLN A 25 5.85 0.27 -2.76
C GLN A 25 5.08 1.51 -2.28
N ILE A 26 3.77 1.34 -2.18
CA ILE A 26 2.84 2.31 -1.59
C ILE A 26 1.96 1.56 -0.60
N ALA A 27 1.80 2.12 0.60
CA ALA A 27 0.84 1.59 1.57
C ALA A 27 0.14 2.71 2.36
N PHE A 28 -1.17 2.61 2.55
CA PHE A 28 -1.95 3.58 3.32
C PHE A 28 -3.32 3.01 3.70
N VAL A 29 -3.98 3.62 4.68
CA VAL A 29 -5.40 3.36 4.98
C VAL A 29 -6.24 4.29 4.09
N PRO A 30 -7.01 3.79 3.11
CA PRO A 30 -7.89 4.62 2.30
C PRO A 30 -9.11 5.07 3.10
N SER A 31 -9.58 6.30 2.88
CA SER A 31 -10.84 6.79 3.43
C SER A 31 -11.51 7.79 2.48
N PRO A 32 -12.71 7.49 1.96
CA PRO A 32 -13.40 6.19 2.02
C PRO A 32 -12.64 5.11 1.24
N VAL A 33 -12.88 3.83 1.52
CA VAL A 33 -12.40 2.74 0.67
C VAL A 33 -13.15 2.80 -0.67
N PRO A 34 -12.48 3.01 -1.81
CA PRO A 34 -13.14 2.99 -3.11
C PRO A 34 -13.65 1.59 -3.41
N THR A 35 -14.85 1.48 -4.00
CA THR A 35 -15.43 0.18 -4.42
C THR A 35 -14.54 -0.59 -5.42
N THR A 36 -13.68 0.13 -6.13
CA THR A 36 -12.67 -0.47 -7.02
C THR A 36 -11.56 -1.20 -6.26
N LEU A 37 -11.26 -0.80 -5.02
CA LEU A 37 -10.23 -1.43 -4.18
C LEU A 37 -10.77 -2.57 -3.30
N GLU A 38 -12.05 -2.53 -2.92
CA GLU A 38 -12.67 -3.54 -2.03
C GLU A 38 -12.51 -5.00 -2.51
N LYS A 39 -12.32 -5.21 -3.82
CA LYS A 39 -12.18 -6.55 -4.44
C LYS A 39 -10.75 -6.86 -4.90
N THR A 40 -9.78 -6.00 -4.58
CA THR A 40 -8.39 -6.20 -4.99
C THR A 40 -7.65 -7.08 -3.99
N ALA A 41 -6.65 -7.81 -4.47
CA ALA A 41 -5.73 -8.57 -3.61
C ALA A 41 -4.77 -7.67 -2.80
N ASP A 42 -4.86 -6.35 -3.00
CA ASP A 42 -3.99 -5.33 -2.40
C ASP A 42 -4.57 -4.71 -1.12
N MET A 43 -5.78 -5.12 -0.71
CA MET A 43 -6.38 -4.72 0.55
C MET A 43 -6.07 -5.76 1.63
N PHE A 44 -5.46 -5.29 2.72
CA PHE A 44 -5.00 -6.12 3.84
C PHE A 44 -5.67 -5.66 5.14
N PRO A 45 -6.57 -6.47 5.73
CA PRO A 45 -7.15 -6.17 7.04
C PRO A 45 -6.13 -6.49 8.14
N LEU A 46 -5.80 -5.48 8.95
CA LEU A 46 -4.90 -5.60 10.10
C LEU A 46 -5.63 -5.24 11.38
N LYS A 47 -5.30 -5.95 12.48
CA LYS A 47 -5.80 -5.64 13.82
C LYS A 47 -4.62 -5.32 14.74
N LEU A 48 -4.50 -4.06 15.12
CA LEU A 48 -3.38 -3.54 15.91
C LEU A 48 -3.91 -2.73 17.09
N PHE A 49 -3.57 -3.13 18.31
CA PHE A 49 -3.95 -2.42 19.55
C PHE A 49 -5.46 -2.17 19.72
N GLY A 50 -6.30 -3.08 19.22
CA GLY A 50 -7.77 -2.95 19.26
C GLY A 50 -8.37 -2.08 18.15
N GLY A 51 -7.54 -1.51 17.27
CA GLY A 51 -7.98 -0.86 16.04
C GLY A 51 -7.96 -1.83 14.86
N GLN A 52 -8.95 -1.71 13.97
CA GLN A 52 -8.98 -2.39 12.68
C GLN A 52 -8.57 -1.41 11.58
N TYR A 53 -7.63 -1.85 10.74
CA TYR A 53 -7.03 -1.05 9.67
C TYR A 53 -7.18 -1.82 8.37
N ASP A 54 -7.97 -1.29 7.45
CA ASP A 54 -8.02 -1.81 6.09
C ASP A 54 -6.93 -1.10 5.29
N VAL A 55 -5.77 -1.75 5.13
CA VAL A 55 -4.59 -1.14 4.50
C VAL A 55 -4.56 -1.51 3.02
N TYR A 56 -4.55 -0.51 2.15
CA TYR A 56 -4.12 -0.73 0.77
C TYR A 56 -2.60 -0.81 0.74
N SER A 57 -2.05 -1.84 0.12
CA SER A 57 -0.60 -1.98 -0.09
C SER A 57 -0.33 -2.65 -1.42
N HIS A 58 0.53 -2.06 -2.24
CA HIS A 58 0.95 -2.67 -3.50
C HIS A 58 2.46 -2.50 -3.72
N SER A 59 3.05 -3.48 -4.41
CA SER A 59 4.46 -3.47 -4.79
C SER A 59 4.62 -3.58 -6.29
N PHE A 60 5.24 -2.58 -6.90
CA PHE A 60 5.52 -2.53 -8.32
C PHE A 60 6.92 -3.10 -8.58
N LEU A 61 7.00 -4.40 -8.86
CA LEU A 61 8.26 -5.04 -9.22
C LEU A 61 8.81 -4.48 -10.54
N CYS A 62 10.13 -4.30 -10.59
CA CYS A 62 10.88 -3.69 -11.71
C CYS A 62 10.58 -2.20 -11.94
N TYR A 63 9.94 -1.54 -10.98
CA TYR A 63 9.77 -0.08 -10.95
C TYR A 63 10.61 0.59 -9.86
N GLY A 64 11.54 -0.14 -9.24
CA GLY A 64 12.59 0.48 -8.44
C GLY A 64 13.57 1.27 -9.30
N LYS A 65 14.36 2.14 -8.66
CA LYS A 65 15.25 3.09 -9.36
C LYS A 65 16.15 2.43 -10.40
N ASN A 66 16.87 1.37 -10.03
CA ASN A 66 17.85 0.72 -10.89
C ASN A 66 17.16 0.00 -12.06
N GLU A 67 16.04 -0.65 -11.81
CA GLU A 67 15.27 -1.35 -12.85
C GLU A 67 14.56 -0.38 -13.79
N ALA A 68 14.08 0.76 -13.28
CA ALA A 68 13.54 1.83 -14.10
C ALA A 68 14.63 2.43 -15.01
N GLU A 69 15.81 2.73 -14.47
CA GLU A 69 16.97 3.18 -15.25
C GLU A 69 17.34 2.15 -16.33
N ARG A 70 17.41 0.86 -15.98
CA ARG A 70 17.69 -0.23 -16.93
C ARG A 70 16.64 -0.31 -18.05
N ARG A 71 15.36 -0.13 -17.74
CA ARG A 71 14.27 -0.13 -18.73
C ARG A 71 14.38 1.05 -19.69
N VAL A 72 14.67 2.24 -19.19
CA VAL A 72 14.85 3.45 -20.02
C VAL A 72 16.05 3.29 -20.93
N MET A 73 17.19 2.83 -20.39
CA MET A 73 18.39 2.57 -21.20
C MET A 73 18.16 1.47 -22.23
N GLY A 74 17.51 0.37 -21.84
CA GLY A 74 17.19 -0.75 -22.72
C GLY A 74 16.18 -0.42 -23.82
N ALA A 75 15.35 0.60 -23.63
CA ALA A 75 14.42 1.10 -24.66
C ALA A 75 15.08 2.11 -25.62
N ALA A 76 16.29 2.58 -25.32
CA ALA A 76 17.02 3.57 -26.13
C ALA A 76 18.02 2.94 -27.12
N ILE A 77 18.05 1.60 -27.21
CA ILE A 77 18.87 0.78 -28.11
C ILE A 77 17.96 -0.09 -28.98
#